data_AF-Q27SS8-F1
#
_entry.id   AF-Q27SS8-F1
#
_cell.length_a   1.000
_cell.length_b   1.000
_cell.length_c   1.000
_cell.angle_alpha   90.00
_cell.angle_beta   90.00
_cell.angle_gamma   90.00
#
_symmetry.space_group_name_H-M   'P 1'
#
loop_
_entity.id
_entity.type
_entity.pdbx_description
1 polymer ?
#
loop_
_entity_poly.entity_id
_entity_poly.type
_entity_poly.pdbx_seq_one_letter_code
_entity_poly.pdbx_strand_id
1 'polypeptide(L)'
;RYWVHQYYSFCEDAQVNDYLSGFPMAVFAPEGSGPQTPIVFGLQDVGSPYGWNAGLVPTLLDMGIACVLVEVPLSGERSLVRSHQGNNAAAEIAALLQSGVAVDLSLVAAACECVARDLAIARSEAAARHGLTGDRIALL
;
A
#
# COMPACT_ATOMS: atom_id res chain seq x y z
N ARG A 1 -0.33 -3.18 12.83
CA ARG A 1 -0.82 -3.57 11.49
C ARG A 1 -2.32 -3.77 11.55
N TYR A 2 -3.08 -3.32 10.57
CA TYR A 2 -4.51 -3.59 10.42
C TYR A 2 -4.90 -3.59 8.93
N TRP A 3 -6.10 -4.08 8.64
CA TRP A 3 -6.66 -4.14 7.28
C TRP A 3 -7.64 -2.99 7.06
N VAL A 4 -7.51 -2.30 5.93
CA VAL A 4 -8.42 -1.23 5.49
C VAL A 4 -9.35 -1.78 4.42
N HIS A 5 -10.65 -1.73 4.69
CA HIS A 5 -11.68 -2.19 3.77
C HIS A 5 -12.21 -1.02 2.93
N GLN A 6 -11.70 -0.85 1.72
CA GLN A 6 -12.17 0.18 0.81
C GLN A 6 -12.27 -0.33 -0.63
N TYR A 7 -13.50 -0.53 -1.12
CA TYR A 7 -13.75 -0.98 -2.48
C TYR A 7 -13.20 0.00 -3.54
N TYR A 8 -12.58 -0.51 -4.60
CA TYR A 8 -12.16 0.22 -5.80
C TYR A 8 -12.43 -0.63 -7.05
N SER A 9 -12.88 0.02 -8.12
CA SER A 9 -13.17 -0.65 -9.39
C SER A 9 -11.99 -0.47 -10.35
N PHE A 10 -11.22 -1.53 -10.60
CA PHE A 10 -10.10 -1.53 -11.54
C PHE A 10 -10.53 -1.98 -12.95
N CYS A 11 -11.50 -2.90 -13.00
CA CYS A 11 -11.98 -3.53 -14.22
C CYS A 11 -13.44 -3.98 -14.05
N GLU A 12 -13.99 -4.67 -15.05
CA GLU A 12 -15.36 -5.21 -14.99
C GLU A 12 -15.46 -6.50 -14.16
N ASP A 13 -14.34 -7.16 -13.87
CA ASP A 13 -14.30 -8.38 -13.06
C ASP A 13 -14.39 -8.04 -11.56
N ALA A 14 -15.53 -8.37 -10.96
CA ALA A 14 -15.81 -8.11 -9.55
C ALA A 14 -14.85 -8.86 -8.60
N GLN A 15 -14.42 -10.07 -8.96
CA GLN A 15 -13.52 -10.86 -8.13
C GLN A 15 -12.12 -10.25 -8.11
N VAL A 16 -11.62 -9.78 -9.25
CA VAL A 16 -10.36 -9.02 -9.33
C VAL A 16 -10.46 -7.75 -8.50
N ASN A 17 -11.56 -6.99 -8.65
CA ASN A 17 -11.76 -5.77 -7.86
C ASN A 17 -11.77 -6.05 -6.36
N ASP A 18 -12.47 -7.09 -5.91
CA ASP A 18 -12.53 -7.47 -4.49
C ASP A 18 -11.14 -7.80 -3.92
N TYR A 19 -10.32 -8.56 -4.67
CA TYR A 19 -8.97 -8.90 -4.24
C TYR A 19 -8.06 -7.68 -4.13
N LEU A 20 -8.17 -6.76 -5.08
CA LEU A 20 -7.28 -5.61 -5.16
C LEU A 20 -7.75 -4.45 -4.29
N SER A 21 -9.01 -4.42 -3.84
CA SER A 21 -9.61 -3.27 -3.14
C SER A 21 -9.09 -3.06 -1.72
N GLY A 22 -9.15 -4.10 -0.89
CA GLY A 22 -8.70 -4.02 0.50
C GLY A 22 -7.18 -3.98 0.57
N PHE A 23 -6.62 -3.27 1.56
CA PHE A 23 -5.17 -3.23 1.73
C PHE A 23 -4.74 -3.32 3.20
N PRO A 24 -3.66 -4.06 3.49
CA PRO A 24 -3.03 -4.00 4.80
C PRO A 24 -2.18 -2.74 4.94
N MET A 25 -2.15 -2.23 6.17
CA MET A 25 -1.37 -1.07 6.57
C MET A 25 -0.63 -1.36 7.88
N ALA A 26 0.60 -0.89 7.99
CA ALA A 26 1.36 -0.88 9.23
C ALA A 26 1.89 0.52 9.54
N VAL A 27 1.69 0.97 10.79
CA VAL A 27 2.18 2.26 11.28
C VAL A 27 3.25 1.97 12.33
N PHE A 28 4.40 2.60 12.17
CA PHE A 28 5.51 2.59 13.10
C PHE A 28 5.80 4.04 13.48
N ALA A 29 5.82 4.34 14.78
CA ALA A 29 6.06 5.69 15.27
C ALA A 29 7.10 5.64 16.40
N PRO A 30 7.99 6.64 16.49
CA PRO A 30 8.94 6.73 17.59
C PRO A 30 8.22 6.99 18.92
N GLU A 31 8.85 6.65 20.04
CA GLU A 31 8.31 6.96 21.36
C GLU A 31 8.14 8.48 21.53
N GLY A 32 7.01 8.91 22.11
CA GLY A 32 6.69 10.34 22.24
C GLY A 32 6.27 11.03 20.95
N SER A 33 5.97 10.27 19.88
CA SER A 33 5.39 10.80 18.65
C SER A 33 4.10 11.61 18.91
N GLY A 34 3.90 12.66 18.13
CA GLY A 34 2.76 13.55 18.26
C GLY A 34 2.41 14.27 16.96
N PRO A 35 1.58 15.32 17.02
CA PRO A 35 1.03 16.02 15.85
C PRO A 35 2.07 16.54 14.86
N GLN A 36 3.29 16.80 15.31
CA GLN A 36 4.36 17.36 14.48
C GLN A 36 5.31 16.28 13.94
N THR A 37 5.17 15.01 14.32
CA THR A 37 6.06 13.94 13.87
C THR A 37 5.99 13.81 12.34
N PRO A 38 7.13 13.88 11.63
CA PRO A 38 7.16 13.71 10.19
C PRO A 38 6.83 12.26 9.82
N ILE A 39 6.24 12.05 8.64
CA ILE A 39 5.74 10.75 8.19
C ILE A 39 6.38 10.41 6.84
N VAL A 40 6.92 9.20 6.72
CA VAL A 40 7.30 8.60 5.44
C VAL A 40 6.31 7.48 5.13
N PHE A 41 5.72 7.52 3.94
CA PHE A 41 4.97 6.39 3.40
C PHE A 41 5.89 5.55 2.53
N GLY A 42 6.05 4.27 2.88
CA GLY A 42 6.79 3.30 2.08
C GLY A 42 5.88 2.66 1.04
N LEU A 43 6.23 2.82 -0.23
CA LEU A 43 5.61 2.20 -1.39
C LEU A 43 6.54 1.09 -1.92
N GLN A 44 5.96 0.07 -2.54
CA GLN A 44 6.71 -1.03 -3.13
C GLN A 44 6.20 -1.31 -4.53
N ASP A 45 7.07 -1.93 -5.32
CA ASP A 45 6.78 -2.34 -6.69
C ASP A 45 5.70 -3.43 -6.74
N VAL A 46 5.09 -3.57 -7.92
CA VAL A 46 4.17 -4.67 -8.23
C VAL A 46 4.85 -6.01 -7.95
N GLY A 47 4.11 -6.92 -7.29
CA GLY A 47 4.59 -8.23 -6.90
C GLY A 47 5.50 -8.25 -5.67
N SER A 48 5.81 -7.11 -5.05
CA SER A 48 6.66 -7.03 -3.85
C SER A 48 5.81 -6.75 -2.60
N PRO A 49 5.92 -7.50 -1.49
CA PRO A 49 5.19 -7.16 -0.26
C PRO A 49 5.81 -5.94 0.43
N TYR A 50 5.02 -5.15 1.18
CA TYR A 50 5.57 -4.01 1.93
C TYR A 50 6.63 -4.45 2.95
N GLY A 51 6.66 -5.74 3.32
CA GLY A 51 7.65 -6.29 4.24
C GLY A 51 9.09 -6.10 3.76
N TRP A 52 9.29 -5.89 2.46
CA TRP A 52 10.60 -5.55 1.90
C TRP A 52 11.07 -4.16 2.32
N ASN A 53 10.14 -3.23 2.55
CA ASN A 53 10.43 -1.90 3.08
C ASN A 53 10.65 -1.90 4.60
N ALA A 54 10.45 -3.03 5.30
CA ALA A 54 10.63 -3.10 6.74
C ALA A 54 12.07 -2.80 7.18
N GLY A 55 13.07 -3.02 6.32
CA GLY A 55 14.47 -2.69 6.60
C GLY A 55 14.72 -1.19 6.83
N LEU A 56 13.85 -0.32 6.33
CA LEU A 56 13.97 1.14 6.49
C LEU A 56 13.39 1.62 7.84
N VAL A 57 12.51 0.83 8.45
CA VAL A 57 11.75 1.23 9.64
C VAL A 57 12.67 1.61 10.81
N PRO A 58 13.65 0.79 11.23
CA PRO A 58 14.52 1.15 12.36
C PRO A 58 15.24 2.49 12.16
N THR A 59 15.81 2.70 10.97
CA THR A 59 16.50 3.95 10.64
C THR A 59 15.58 5.17 10.69
N LEU A 60 14.36 5.07 10.16
CA LEU A 60 13.39 6.17 10.22
C LEU A 60 12.97 6.48 11.66
N LEU A 61 12.74 5.45 12.48
CA LEU A 61 12.37 5.62 13.89
C LEU A 61 13.51 6.27 14.69
N ASP A 62 14.76 5.87 14.48
CA ASP A 62 15.94 6.47 15.12
C ASP A 62 16.10 7.96 14.74
N MET A 63 15.64 8.35 13.56
CA MET A 63 15.60 9.74 13.11
C MET A 63 14.40 10.54 13.64
N GLY A 64 13.52 9.92 14.45
CA GLY A 64 12.30 10.54 14.94
C GLY A 64 11.21 10.69 13.87
N ILE A 65 11.25 9.87 12.82
CA ILE A 65 10.31 9.87 11.70
C ILE A 65 9.37 8.67 11.82
N ALA A 66 8.07 8.90 11.73
CA ALA A 66 7.09 7.82 11.65
C ALA A 66 7.10 7.20 10.24
N CYS A 67 6.92 5.89 10.17
CA CYS A 67 6.85 5.15 8.92
C CYS A 67 5.47 4.49 8.78
N VAL A 68 4.86 4.66 7.62
CA VAL A 68 3.60 4.02 7.25
C VAL A 68 3.84 3.14 6.03
N LEU A 69 3.63 1.84 6.17
CA LEU A 69 3.75 0.87 5.08
C LEU A 69 2.36 0.48 4.58
N VAL A 70 2.16 0.52 3.26
CA VAL A 70 0.89 0.18 2.59
C VAL A 70 1.16 -0.71 1.38
N GLU A 71 0.37 -1.76 1.19
CA GLU A 71 0.47 -2.52 -0.06
C GLU A 71 -0.26 -1.81 -1.18
N VAL A 72 0.37 -1.76 -2.36
CA VAL A 72 -0.23 -1.28 -3.61
C VAL A 72 -0.99 -2.43 -4.28
N PRO A 73 -1.92 -2.17 -5.21
CA PRO A 73 -2.57 -3.25 -5.97
C PRO A 73 -1.53 -4.20 -6.60
N LEU A 74 -1.85 -5.50 -6.68
CA LEU A 74 -0.98 -6.54 -7.24
C LEU A 74 0.31 -6.79 -6.44
N SER A 75 0.31 -6.48 -5.14
CA SER A 75 1.50 -6.61 -4.31
C SER A 75 1.17 -7.27 -2.98
N GLY A 76 2.07 -8.13 -2.49
CA GLY A 76 1.94 -8.82 -1.21
C GLY A 76 0.60 -9.54 -0.97
N GLU A 77 -0.20 -9.07 -0.02
CA GLU A 77 -1.54 -9.58 0.31
C GLU A 77 -2.64 -9.05 -0.63
N ARG A 78 -2.35 -8.03 -1.45
CA ARG A 78 -3.17 -7.58 -2.61
C ARG A 78 -2.78 -8.30 -3.91
N SER A 79 -2.09 -9.43 -3.80
CA SER A 79 -1.68 -10.28 -4.92
C SER A 79 -2.85 -11.12 -5.44
N LEU A 80 -3.02 -11.19 -6.77
CA LEU A 80 -4.00 -12.11 -7.37
C LEU A 80 -3.53 -13.56 -7.30
N VAL A 81 -2.22 -13.77 -7.42
CA VAL A 81 -1.61 -15.12 -7.34
C VAL A 81 -1.33 -15.57 -5.91
N ARG A 82 -1.55 -14.69 -4.91
CA ARG A 82 -1.30 -14.91 -3.48
C ARG A 82 0.12 -15.43 -3.18
N SER A 83 1.09 -15.06 -4.02
CA SER A 83 2.47 -15.49 -3.84
C SER A 83 3.16 -14.49 -2.91
N HIS A 84 3.29 -14.83 -1.64
CA HIS A 84 4.03 -14.02 -0.66
C HIS A 84 5.55 -14.03 -0.88
N GLN A 85 6.04 -14.64 -1.97
CA GLN A 85 7.47 -14.82 -2.24
C GLN A 85 8.15 -13.57 -2.82
N GLY A 86 7.39 -12.53 -3.18
CA GLY A 86 7.92 -11.27 -3.67
C GLY A 86 8.44 -11.34 -5.12
N ASN A 87 8.64 -10.16 -5.73
CA ASN A 87 9.16 -9.95 -7.09
C ASN A 87 8.56 -10.86 -8.17
N ASN A 88 7.23 -10.90 -8.25
CA ASN A 88 6.52 -11.75 -9.21
C ASN A 88 5.51 -10.95 -10.07
N ALA A 89 5.91 -9.77 -10.53
CA ALA A 89 5.08 -8.94 -11.40
C ALA A 89 4.59 -9.69 -12.66
N ALA A 90 5.43 -10.58 -13.21
CA ALA A 90 5.04 -11.38 -14.36
C ALA A 90 3.86 -12.32 -14.08
N ALA A 91 3.80 -12.95 -12.89
CA ALA A 91 2.67 -13.81 -12.54
C ALA A 91 1.40 -13.00 -12.24
N GLU A 92 1.51 -11.80 -11.65
CA GLU A 92 0.37 -10.90 -11.46
C GLU A 92 -0.24 -10.51 -12.81
N ILE A 93 0.60 -10.11 -13.77
CA ILE A 93 0.19 -9.79 -15.14
C ILE A 93 -0.45 -11.02 -15.80
N ALA A 94 0.15 -12.20 -15.66
CA ALA A 94 -0.42 -13.43 -16.20
C ALA A 94 -1.80 -13.76 -15.59
N ALA A 95 -1.99 -13.53 -14.29
CA ALA A 95 -3.27 -13.74 -13.62
C ALA A 95 -4.35 -12.79 -14.14
N LEU A 96 -4.02 -11.51 -14.34
CA LEU A 96 -4.94 -10.54 -14.95
C LEU A 96 -5.38 -11.00 -16.35
N LEU A 97 -4.44 -11.41 -17.19
CA LEU A 97 -4.74 -11.88 -18.54
C LEU A 97 -5.58 -13.17 -18.53
N GLN A 98 -5.32 -14.09 -17.59
CA GLN A 98 -6.11 -15.32 -17.42
C GLN A 98 -7.54 -15.04 -16.95
N SER A 99 -7.74 -13.98 -16.16
CA SER A 99 -9.06 -13.46 -15.78
C SER A 99 -9.73 -12.64 -16.88
N GLY A 100 -9.13 -12.53 -18.08
CA GLY A 100 -9.67 -11.75 -19.19
C GLY A 100 -9.56 -10.23 -19.01
N VAL A 101 -8.79 -9.77 -18.01
CA VAL A 101 -8.54 -8.35 -17.77
C VAL A 101 -7.41 -7.88 -18.68
N ALA A 102 -7.70 -6.88 -19.50
CA ALA A 102 -6.69 -6.24 -20.34
C ALA A 102 -5.68 -5.47 -19.47
N VAL A 103 -4.39 -5.70 -19.70
CA VAL A 103 -3.31 -4.91 -19.07
C VAL A 103 -2.99 -3.74 -19.99
N ASP A 104 -3.76 -2.67 -19.85
CA ASP A 104 -3.67 -1.47 -20.67
C ASP A 104 -3.39 -0.21 -19.82
N LEU A 105 -3.36 0.96 -20.47
CA LEU A 105 -3.16 2.24 -19.78
C LEU A 105 -4.28 2.57 -18.80
N SER A 106 -5.50 2.08 -19.04
CA SER A 106 -6.65 2.29 -18.17
C SER A 106 -6.45 1.58 -16.83
N LEU A 107 -6.00 0.32 -16.87
CA LEU A 107 -5.68 -0.44 -15.67
C LEU A 107 -4.52 0.20 -14.89
N VAL A 108 -3.48 0.65 -15.58
CA VAL A 108 -2.34 1.34 -14.94
C VAL A 108 -2.79 2.65 -14.28
N ALA A 109 -3.60 3.46 -14.96
CA ALA A 109 -4.15 4.68 -14.39
C ALA A 109 -5.02 4.40 -13.15
N ALA A 110 -5.90 3.40 -13.24
CA ALA A 110 -6.74 2.95 -12.14
C ALA A 110 -5.91 2.47 -10.93
N ALA A 111 -4.80 1.77 -11.17
CA ALA A 111 -3.87 1.38 -10.12
C ALA A 111 -3.22 2.60 -9.44
N CYS A 112 -2.74 3.58 -10.22
CA CYS A 112 -2.16 4.81 -9.67
C CYS A 112 -3.18 5.63 -8.85
N GLU A 113 -4.41 5.76 -9.34
CA GLU A 113 -5.51 6.41 -8.63
C GLU A 113 -5.85 5.70 -7.32
N CYS A 114 -5.92 4.37 -7.35
CA CYS A 114 -6.12 3.58 -6.15
C CYS A 114 -5.00 3.81 -5.12
N VAL A 115 -3.74 3.82 -5.54
CA VAL A 115 -2.61 4.11 -4.64
C VAL A 115 -2.72 5.49 -4.03
N ALA A 116 -3.02 6.53 -4.82
CA ALA A 116 -3.18 7.89 -4.31
C ALA A 116 -4.31 7.98 -3.27
N ARG A 117 -5.44 7.31 -3.53
CA ARG A 117 -6.56 7.21 -2.60
C ARG A 117 -6.17 6.46 -1.33
N ASP A 118 -5.52 5.31 -1.47
CA ASP A 118 -5.14 4.46 -0.34
C ASP A 118 -4.14 5.19 0.57
N LEU A 119 -3.22 5.98 0.02
CA LEU A 119 -2.34 6.87 0.79
C LEU A 119 -3.12 7.94 1.57
N ALA A 120 -4.15 8.55 0.97
CA ALA A 120 -4.99 9.52 1.67
C ALA A 120 -5.79 8.88 2.83
N ILE A 121 -6.28 7.66 2.64
CA ILE A 121 -6.95 6.89 3.69
C ILE A 121 -5.95 6.50 4.77
N ALA A 122 -4.79 5.96 4.39
CA ALA A 122 -3.73 5.59 5.31
C ALA A 122 -3.28 6.79 6.17
N ARG A 123 -3.17 7.99 5.58
CA ARG A 123 -2.92 9.23 6.33
C ARG A 123 -4.02 9.50 7.37
N SER A 124 -5.28 9.37 6.96
CA SER A 124 -6.43 9.60 7.85
C SER A 124 -6.46 8.59 9.01
N GLU A 125 -6.17 7.32 8.73
CA GLU A 125 -6.07 6.26 9.74
C GLU A 125 -4.87 6.46 10.68
N ALA A 126 -3.72 6.87 10.15
CA ALA A 126 -2.53 7.21 10.95
C ALA A 126 -2.81 8.39 11.90
N ALA A 127 -3.49 9.43 11.40
CA ALA A 127 -3.93 10.56 12.21
C ALA A 127 -4.91 10.14 13.32
N ALA A 128 -5.95 9.39 12.96
CA ALA A 128 -7.01 9.00 13.89
C ALA A 128 -6.53 8.04 14.98
N ARG A 129 -5.65 7.10 14.65
CA ARG A 129 -5.23 6.03 15.58
C ARG A 129 -3.95 6.34 16.32
N HIS A 130 -3.06 7.14 15.74
CA HIS A 130 -1.71 7.37 16.26
C HIS A 130 -1.39 8.85 16.50
N GLY A 131 -2.33 9.76 16.28
CA GLY A 131 -2.12 11.20 16.51
C GLY A 131 -1.13 11.85 15.54
N LEU A 132 -0.80 11.17 14.43
CA LEU A 132 0.13 11.63 13.41
C LEU A 132 -0.57 12.58 12.42
N THR A 133 -0.79 13.83 12.85
CA THR A 133 -1.55 14.83 12.07
C THR A 133 -0.66 15.83 11.31
N GLY A 134 0.65 15.59 11.30
CA GLY A 134 1.63 16.49 10.67
C GLY A 134 1.48 16.58 9.15
N ASP A 135 2.01 17.65 8.59
CA ASP A 135 2.05 17.93 7.15
C ASP A 135 3.41 17.62 6.51
N ARG A 136 4.43 17.33 7.32
CA ARG A 136 5.76 16.88 6.88
C ARG A 136 5.71 15.44 6.40
N ILE A 137 5.34 15.26 5.14
CA ILE A 137 5.11 13.96 4.52
C ILE A 137 6.09 13.74 3.37
N ALA A 138 6.67 12.54 3.31
CA ALA A 138 7.45 12.05 2.18
C ALA A 138 6.92 10.69 1.70
N LEU A 139 7.17 10.39 0.43
CA LEU A 139 6.92 9.09 -0.20
C LEU A 139 8.28 8.47 -0.51
N LEU A 140 8.43 7.17 -0.24
CA LEU A 140 9.66 6.44 -0.48
C LEU A 140 9.38 5.09 -1.14
#